data_AF-A0A653DGT5-F1
#
_entry.id   AF-A0A653DGT5-F1
#
_cell.length_a   1.000
_cell.length_b   1.000
_cell.length_c   1.000
_cell.angle_alpha   90.00
_cell.angle_beta   90.00
_cell.angle_gamma   90.00
#
_symmetry.space_group_name_H-M   'P 1'
#
loop_
_entity.id
_entity.type
_entity.pdbx_description
1 polymer ?
#
loop_
_entity_poly.entity_id
_entity_poly.type
_entity_poly.pdbx_seq_one_letter_code
_entity_poly.pdbx_strand_id
1 'polypeptide(L)'
;MNFVRVEGFVFSHIADEGFTNANAGEVLRYRKQIQADDILVFTDIKKKHSSHYLTRDISLIETAKAAEYFLSDGLILTGSATGVPAEENHLQQLKETTSLPVLVGSGVTYDNLQKYVSADALIVGSYFKKAGKWSNDIDEERVGKFMNKMKSF
;
A
#
# COMPACT_ATOMS: atom_id res chain seq x y z
N MET A 1 0.09 17.31 -4.15
CA MET A 1 0.85 16.06 -4.40
C MET A 1 -0.04 15.13 -5.17
N ASN A 2 0.39 14.73 -6.36
CA ASN A 2 -0.35 13.78 -7.20
C ASN A 2 0.43 12.46 -7.21
N PHE A 3 -0.27 11.34 -7.20
CA PHE A 3 0.36 10.03 -7.22
C PHE A 3 -0.50 9.00 -7.93
N VAL A 4 0.15 7.92 -8.35
CA VAL A 4 -0.49 6.67 -8.76
C VAL A 4 -0.11 5.57 -7.78
N ARG A 5 -1.06 4.68 -7.50
CA ARG A 5 -0.81 3.42 -6.81
C ARG A 5 -0.62 2.33 -7.86
N VAL A 6 0.49 1.62 -7.81
CA VAL A 6 0.83 0.57 -8.77
C VAL A 6 0.94 -0.77 -8.06
N GLU A 7 0.04 -1.69 -8.39
CA GLU A 7 -0.07 -2.97 -7.70
C GLU A 7 0.89 -4.06 -8.21
N GLY A 8 1.43 -3.90 -9.42
CA GLY A 8 2.31 -4.85 -10.10
C GLY A 8 3.67 -4.24 -10.49
N PHE A 9 4.28 -3.47 -9.61
CA PHE A 9 5.51 -2.73 -9.95
C PHE A 9 6.74 -3.63 -10.06
N VAL A 10 6.97 -4.48 -9.05
CA VAL A 10 8.05 -5.48 -8.99
C VAL A 10 7.49 -6.86 -8.72
N PHE A 11 8.12 -7.86 -9.34
CA PHE A 11 7.75 -9.28 -9.31
C PHE A 11 6.33 -9.61 -9.80
N SER A 12 6.23 -10.65 -10.62
CA SER A 12 4.93 -11.14 -11.09
C SER A 12 4.19 -11.91 -9.98
N HIS A 13 2.87 -11.84 -10.02
CA HIS A 13 1.99 -12.57 -9.10
C HIS A 13 0.67 -12.91 -9.80
N ILE A 14 -0.18 -13.71 -9.16
CA ILE A 14 -1.47 -14.13 -9.73
C ILE A 14 -2.59 -13.55 -8.86
N ALA A 15 -3.49 -12.77 -9.46
CA ALA A 15 -4.66 -12.20 -8.81
C ALA A 15 -5.95 -12.81 -9.39
N ASP A 16 -7.12 -12.29 -9.01
CA ASP A 16 -8.42 -12.66 -9.55
C ASP A 16 -8.56 -12.35 -11.05
N GLU A 17 -7.74 -11.43 -11.57
CA GLU A 17 -7.63 -11.12 -13.00
C GLU A 17 -6.65 -12.04 -13.76
N GLY A 18 -5.95 -12.94 -13.07
CA GLY A 18 -4.94 -13.83 -13.64
C GLY A 18 -3.51 -13.37 -13.39
N PHE A 19 -2.61 -13.60 -14.35
CA PHE A 19 -1.19 -13.24 -14.22
C PHE A 19 -0.98 -11.73 -14.35
N THR A 20 -0.39 -11.13 -13.32
CA THR A 20 0.06 -9.73 -13.32
C THR A 20 1.58 -9.71 -13.47
N ASN A 21 2.06 -9.15 -14.57
CA ASN A 21 3.49 -8.98 -14.82
C ASN A 21 4.03 -7.70 -14.15
N ALA A 22 5.27 -7.78 -13.65
CA ALA A 22 5.98 -6.62 -13.15
C ALA A 22 6.18 -5.57 -14.26
N ASN A 23 5.84 -4.30 -13.99
CA ASN A 23 5.81 -3.26 -15.03
C ASN A 23 6.59 -1.97 -14.68
N ALA A 24 7.50 -1.99 -13.70
CA ALA A 24 8.26 -0.80 -13.28
C ALA A 24 8.87 0.00 -14.44
N GLY A 25 9.56 -0.69 -15.36
CA GLY A 25 10.18 -0.03 -16.51
C GLY A 25 9.17 0.64 -17.46
N GLU A 26 7.99 0.03 -17.66
CA GLU A 26 6.93 0.60 -18.51
C GLU A 26 6.33 1.85 -17.86
N VAL A 27 5.97 1.75 -16.58
CA VAL A 27 5.42 2.87 -15.80
C VAL A 27 6.38 4.06 -15.79
N LEU A 28 7.66 3.84 -15.49
CA LEU A 28 8.64 4.91 -15.39
C LEU A 28 8.96 5.56 -16.74
N ARG A 29 9.07 4.76 -17.83
CA ARG A 29 9.25 5.31 -19.18
C ARG A 29 8.03 6.10 -19.62
N TYR A 30 6.83 5.61 -19.35
CA TYR A 30 5.60 6.31 -19.68
C TYR A 30 5.49 7.63 -18.91
N ARG A 31 5.73 7.62 -17.60
CA ARG A 31 5.82 8.84 -16.77
C ARG A 31 6.74 9.88 -17.39
N LYS A 32 7.93 9.45 -17.83
CA LYS A 32 8.90 10.34 -18.48
C LYS A 32 8.42 10.86 -19.84
N GLN A 33 7.83 9.99 -20.66
CA GLN A 33 7.34 10.31 -22.00
C GLN A 33 6.27 11.41 -21.97
N ILE A 34 5.39 11.41 -20.97
CA ILE A 34 4.34 12.42 -20.82
C ILE A 34 4.77 13.62 -19.95
N GLN A 35 6.05 13.71 -19.59
CA GLN A 35 6.63 14.78 -18.75
C GLN A 35 5.95 14.92 -17.37
N ALA A 36 5.51 13.79 -16.80
CA ALA A 36 4.82 13.72 -15.51
C ALA A 36 5.79 13.38 -14.36
N ASP A 37 7.00 13.96 -14.36
CA ASP A 37 8.04 13.69 -13.35
C ASP A 37 7.58 14.07 -11.92
N ASP A 38 6.53 14.90 -11.78
CA ASP A 38 5.92 15.30 -10.50
C ASP A 38 4.88 14.31 -9.95
N ILE A 39 4.50 13.29 -10.74
CA ILE A 39 3.57 12.24 -10.32
C ILE A 39 4.34 11.12 -9.62
N LEU A 40 4.08 10.95 -8.32
CA LEU A 40 4.71 9.91 -7.51
C LEU A 40 4.15 8.52 -7.85
N VAL A 41 4.99 7.51 -7.79
CA VAL A 41 4.66 6.09 -8.00
C VAL A 41 4.79 5.36 -6.67
N PHE A 42 3.66 5.14 -6.00
CA PHE A 42 3.59 4.33 -4.78
C PHE A 42 3.22 2.90 -5.12
N THR A 43 3.97 1.94 -4.59
CA THR A 43 3.92 0.56 -5.09
C THR A 43 3.48 -0.41 -4.02
N ASP A 44 2.53 -1.28 -4.34
CA ASP A 44 2.19 -2.38 -3.43
C ASP A 44 3.33 -3.39 -3.36
N ILE A 45 3.71 -3.74 -2.14
CA ILE A 45 4.62 -4.86 -1.88
C ILE A 45 3.79 -6.04 -1.37
N LYS A 46 3.91 -7.18 -2.07
CA LYS A 46 3.06 -8.35 -1.86
C LYS A 46 1.56 -8.00 -1.79
N LYS A 47 1.03 -7.45 -2.90
CA LYS A 47 -0.37 -6.99 -3.04
C LYS A 47 -1.37 -7.99 -2.45
N LYS A 48 -2.34 -7.46 -1.71
CA LYS A 48 -3.59 -8.13 -1.27
C LYS A 48 -4.36 -8.73 -2.44
N HIS A 49 -5.18 -9.76 -2.20
CA HIS A 49 -5.93 -10.48 -3.25
C HIS A 49 -5.04 -11.11 -4.34
N SER A 50 -3.76 -11.34 -4.04
CA SER A 50 -2.84 -12.01 -4.95
C SER A 50 -2.15 -13.18 -4.27
N SER A 51 -1.95 -14.24 -5.06
CA SER A 51 -1.03 -15.33 -4.78
C SER A 51 0.37 -14.97 -5.22
N HIS A 52 1.32 -15.05 -4.28
CA HIS A 52 2.75 -14.85 -4.50
C HIS A 52 3.50 -16.19 -4.52
N TYR A 53 2.84 -17.28 -4.94
CA TYR A 53 3.40 -18.64 -4.83
C TYR A 53 4.69 -18.83 -5.65
N LEU A 54 4.75 -18.26 -6.86
CA LEU A 54 5.93 -18.33 -7.73
C LEU A 54 7.12 -17.53 -7.21
N THR A 55 6.86 -16.55 -6.34
CA THR A 55 7.83 -15.61 -5.77
C THR A 55 7.88 -15.74 -4.24
N ARG A 56 7.45 -16.89 -3.71
CA ARG A 56 7.27 -17.10 -2.26
C ARG A 56 8.59 -17.16 -1.50
N ASP A 57 9.66 -17.52 -2.19
CA ASP A 57 11.04 -17.51 -1.72
C ASP A 57 11.59 -16.09 -1.54
N ILE A 58 10.97 -15.10 -2.19
CA ILE A 58 11.28 -13.68 -2.02
C ILE A 58 10.53 -13.15 -0.81
N SER A 59 11.25 -12.67 0.20
CA SER A 59 10.63 -12.12 1.41
C SER A 59 9.95 -10.77 1.14
N LEU A 60 9.15 -10.29 2.09
CA LEU A 60 8.57 -8.95 2.01
C LEU A 60 9.68 -7.88 1.93
N ILE A 61 10.75 -8.06 2.70
CA ILE A 61 11.88 -7.13 2.80
C ILE A 61 12.68 -7.10 1.50
N GLU A 62 12.92 -8.26 0.88
CA GLU A 62 13.57 -8.31 -0.44
C GLU A 62 12.67 -7.72 -1.53
N THR A 63 11.34 -7.89 -1.42
CA THR A 63 10.38 -7.22 -2.31
C THR A 63 10.46 -5.70 -2.20
N ALA A 64 10.57 -5.17 -0.98
CA ALA A 64 10.72 -3.74 -0.71
C ALA A 64 12.04 -3.16 -1.26
N LYS A 65 13.16 -3.85 -1.02
CA LYS A 65 14.46 -3.46 -1.59
C LYS A 65 14.45 -3.45 -3.11
N ALA A 66 13.79 -4.43 -3.73
CA ALA A 66 13.62 -4.43 -5.18
C ALA A 66 12.79 -3.23 -5.64
N ALA A 67 11.66 -2.92 -5.00
CA ALA A 67 10.86 -1.74 -5.35
C ALA A 67 11.67 -0.44 -5.24
N GLU A 68 12.49 -0.28 -4.19
CA GLU A 68 13.40 0.87 -4.02
C GLU A 68 14.46 0.92 -5.13
N TYR A 69 15.12 -0.19 -5.42
CA TYR A 69 16.10 -0.29 -6.51
C TYR A 69 15.48 0.05 -7.88
N PHE A 70 14.22 -0.32 -8.10
CA PHE A 70 13.44 -0.01 -9.29
C PHE A 70 12.78 1.38 -9.24
N LEU A 71 13.23 2.28 -8.37
CA LEU A 71 12.84 3.70 -8.32
C LEU A 71 11.36 3.93 -7.97
N SER A 72 10.81 3.11 -7.07
CA SER A 72 9.54 3.41 -6.40
C SER A 72 9.68 4.67 -5.55
N ASP A 73 8.67 5.55 -5.57
CA ASP A 73 8.67 6.77 -4.75
C ASP A 73 8.18 6.52 -3.31
N GLY A 74 7.57 5.35 -3.07
CA GLY A 74 7.07 4.92 -1.76
C GLY A 74 6.49 3.52 -1.82
N LEU A 75 6.38 2.87 -0.67
CA LEU A 75 5.89 1.50 -0.55
C LEU A 75 4.52 1.48 0.11
N ILE A 76 3.66 0.57 -0.33
CA ILE A 76 2.34 0.33 0.27
C ILE A 76 2.33 -1.08 0.84
N LEU A 77 2.32 -1.15 2.17
CA LEU A 77 2.12 -2.38 2.92
C LEU A 77 0.62 -2.70 2.99
N THR A 78 0.25 -3.93 2.62
CA THR A 78 -1.15 -4.39 2.67
C THR A 78 -1.29 -5.69 3.46
N GLY A 79 -2.48 -5.89 4.05
CA GLY A 79 -2.92 -7.20 4.52
C GLY A 79 -3.36 -8.09 3.36
N SER A 80 -3.77 -9.32 3.62
CA SER A 80 -4.07 -10.30 2.55
C SER A 80 -5.31 -9.97 1.71
N ALA A 81 -6.26 -9.21 2.25
CA ALA A 81 -7.52 -8.87 1.58
C ALA A 81 -8.09 -7.52 2.09
N THR A 82 -9.11 -6.99 1.42
CA THR A 82 -9.80 -5.76 1.83
C THR A 82 -10.34 -5.87 3.25
N GLY A 83 -9.98 -4.90 4.10
CA GLY A 83 -10.39 -4.88 5.51
C GLY A 83 -9.54 -5.78 6.41
N VAL A 84 -8.69 -6.64 5.84
CA VAL A 84 -7.71 -7.40 6.61
C VAL A 84 -6.51 -6.48 6.90
N PRO A 85 -6.16 -6.28 8.18
CA PRO A 85 -5.04 -5.44 8.58
C PRO A 85 -3.71 -5.97 8.06
N ALA A 86 -2.79 -5.05 7.77
CA ALA A 86 -1.39 -5.41 7.61
C ALA A 86 -0.78 -5.79 8.97
N GLU A 87 0.20 -6.70 8.96
CA GLU A 87 0.92 -7.07 10.17
C GLU A 87 1.81 -5.91 10.65
N GLU A 88 1.79 -5.63 11.95
CA GLU A 88 2.54 -4.52 12.57
C GLU A 88 4.05 -4.74 12.51
N ASN A 89 4.50 -5.99 12.68
CA ASN A 89 5.91 -6.35 12.59
C ASN A 89 6.49 -6.08 11.19
N HIS A 90 5.71 -6.28 10.13
CA HIS A 90 6.11 -5.95 8.77
C HIS A 90 6.35 -4.45 8.58
N LEU A 91 5.50 -3.59 9.17
CA LEU A 91 5.71 -2.15 9.12
C LEU A 91 7.04 -1.76 9.78
N GLN A 92 7.31 -2.28 10.98
CA GLN A 92 8.56 -2.00 11.69
C GLN A 92 9.79 -2.43 10.87
N GLN A 93 9.79 -3.65 10.34
CA GLN A 93 10.88 -4.16 9.52
C GLN A 93 11.12 -3.32 8.26
N LEU A 94 10.05 -2.83 7.61
CA LEU A 94 10.18 -1.96 6.44
C LEU A 94 10.78 -0.60 6.82
N LYS A 95 10.32 0.01 7.92
CA LYS A 95 10.86 1.29 8.40
C LYS A 95 12.34 1.19 8.80
N GLU A 96 12.81 0.02 9.22
CA GLU A 96 14.22 -0.24 9.50
C GLU A 96 15.06 -0.53 8.25
N THR A 97 14.43 -0.98 7.16
CA THR A 97 15.15 -1.44 5.95
C THR A 97 15.28 -0.36 4.87
N THR A 98 14.22 0.43 4.65
CA THR A 98 14.16 1.38 3.52
C THR A 98 14.07 2.82 3.99
N SER A 99 14.61 3.73 3.16
CA SER A 99 14.46 5.16 3.35
C SER A 99 13.17 5.73 2.72
N LEU A 100 12.49 4.93 1.89
CA LEU A 100 11.25 5.32 1.23
C LEU A 100 10.10 5.49 2.23
N PRO A 101 9.13 6.39 1.95
CA PRO A 101 7.91 6.45 2.73
C PRO A 101 7.14 5.13 2.63
N VAL A 102 6.69 4.62 3.77
CA VAL A 102 5.92 3.38 3.90
C VAL A 102 4.50 3.73 4.33
N LEU A 103 3.56 3.44 3.44
CA LEU A 103 2.13 3.65 3.63
C LEU A 103 1.46 2.33 4.01
N VAL A 104 0.43 2.37 4.86
CA VAL A 104 -0.41 1.19 5.15
C VAL A 104 -1.72 1.30 4.40
N GLY A 105 -1.99 0.31 3.55
CA GLY A 105 -3.09 0.34 2.57
C GLY A 105 -4.24 -0.64 2.80
N SER A 106 -4.29 -1.31 3.96
CA SER A 106 -5.39 -2.24 4.27
C SER A 106 -5.69 -2.38 5.75
N GLY A 107 -6.98 -2.51 6.07
CA GLY A 107 -7.49 -2.93 7.38
C GLY A 107 -7.20 -2.01 8.56
N VAL A 108 -6.82 -0.76 8.28
CA VAL A 108 -6.72 0.28 9.31
C VAL A 108 -8.11 0.73 9.72
N THR A 109 -8.34 0.78 11.02
CA THR A 109 -9.61 1.12 11.68
C THR A 109 -9.32 2.01 12.88
N TYR A 110 -10.35 2.55 13.52
CA TYR A 110 -10.19 3.30 14.77
C TYR A 110 -9.53 2.46 15.87
N ASP A 111 -9.88 1.18 16.00
CA ASP A 111 -9.45 0.34 17.13
C ASP A 111 -7.98 -0.10 17.05
N ASN A 112 -7.45 -0.28 15.84
CA ASN A 112 -6.07 -0.72 15.61
C ASN A 112 -5.11 0.38 15.15
N LEU A 113 -5.57 1.63 15.04
CA LEU A 113 -4.78 2.75 14.54
C LEU A 113 -3.42 2.91 15.23
N GLN A 114 -3.35 2.67 16.54
CA GLN A 114 -2.09 2.80 17.30
C GLN A 114 -0.95 1.91 16.78
N LYS A 115 -1.28 0.81 16.08
CA LYS A 115 -0.27 -0.11 15.52
C LYS A 115 0.46 0.45 14.29
N TYR A 116 -0.08 1.52 13.70
CA TYR A 116 0.39 2.06 12.41
C TYR A 116 0.87 3.50 12.53
N VAL A 117 1.10 4.01 13.74
CA VAL A 117 1.53 5.41 13.98
C VAL A 117 2.91 5.73 13.39
N SER A 118 3.75 4.70 13.16
CA SER A 118 5.06 4.85 12.51
C SER A 118 4.99 4.86 10.98
N ALA A 119 3.81 4.61 10.39
CA ALA A 119 3.62 4.70 8.95
C ALA A 119 3.60 6.17 8.51
N ASP A 120 4.14 6.45 7.32
CA ASP A 120 4.22 7.81 6.79
C ASP A 120 2.87 8.29 6.25
N ALA A 121 1.99 7.36 5.84
CA ALA A 121 0.59 7.65 5.57
C ALA A 121 -0.30 6.39 5.67
N LEU A 122 -1.62 6.60 5.71
CA LEU A 122 -2.63 5.55 5.79
C LEU A 122 -3.63 5.71 4.62
N ILE A 123 -3.88 4.63 3.87
CA ILE A 123 -4.91 4.60 2.83
C ILE A 123 -6.12 3.84 3.39
N VAL A 124 -7.14 4.59 3.81
CA VAL A 124 -8.33 4.05 4.47
C VAL A 124 -9.53 4.11 3.53
N GLY A 125 -10.07 2.93 3.20
CA GLY A 125 -11.22 2.77 2.30
C GLY A 125 -12.48 2.34 3.05
N SER A 126 -12.72 1.02 3.10
CA SER A 126 -13.98 0.43 3.60
C SER A 126 -14.38 0.88 5.00
N TYR A 127 -13.44 1.13 5.91
CA TYR A 127 -13.74 1.61 7.27
C TYR A 127 -14.51 2.95 7.27
N PHE A 128 -14.14 3.88 6.37
CA PHE A 128 -14.81 5.16 6.20
C PHE A 128 -16.16 5.08 5.50
N LYS A 129 -16.57 3.90 5.04
CA LYS A 129 -17.90 3.70 4.45
C LYS A 129 -18.93 3.31 5.49
N LYS A 130 -20.20 3.67 5.26
CA LYS A 130 -21.32 3.28 6.13
C LYS A 130 -21.36 1.76 6.28
N ALA A 131 -21.47 1.29 7.52
CA ALA A 131 -21.43 -0.13 7.89
C ALA A 131 -20.16 -0.88 7.44
N GLY A 132 -19.07 -0.19 7.09
CA GLY A 132 -17.81 -0.82 6.66
C GLY A 132 -17.85 -1.42 5.25
N LYS A 133 -18.89 -1.15 4.45
CA LYS A 133 -19.07 -1.75 3.12
C LYS A 133 -18.58 -0.81 2.02
N TRP A 134 -17.65 -1.27 1.19
CA TRP A 134 -16.97 -0.45 0.18
C TRP A 134 -17.94 0.23 -0.81
N SER A 135 -19.07 -0.41 -1.10
CA SER A 135 -20.10 0.07 -2.03
C SER A 135 -20.97 1.20 -1.49
N ASN A 136 -20.91 1.48 -0.18
CA ASN A 136 -21.75 2.48 0.45
C ASN A 136 -21.12 3.88 0.40
N ASP A 137 -21.92 4.89 0.76
CA ASP A 137 -21.45 6.25 1.00
C ASP A 137 -20.42 6.31 2.13
N ILE A 138 -19.70 7.42 2.17
CA ILE A 138 -18.83 7.78 3.29
C ILE A 138 -19.69 8.05 4.54
N ASP A 139 -19.17 7.62 5.68
CA ASP A 139 -19.70 7.88 7.02
C ASP A 139 -18.84 8.98 7.67
N GLU A 140 -19.32 10.22 7.62
CA GLU A 140 -18.59 11.40 8.08
C GLU A 140 -18.27 11.34 9.59
N GLU A 141 -19.14 10.71 10.39
CA GLU A 141 -18.91 10.56 11.83
C GLU A 141 -17.71 9.63 12.08
N ARG A 142 -17.62 8.51 11.35
CA ARG A 142 -16.46 7.60 11.43
C ARG A 142 -15.17 8.28 11.00
N VAL A 143 -15.20 9.07 9.93
CA VAL A 143 -14.05 9.85 9.47
C VAL A 143 -13.62 10.84 10.55
N GLY A 144 -14.56 11.62 11.11
CA GLY A 144 -14.28 12.59 12.16
C GLY A 144 -13.64 11.97 13.40
N LYS A 145 -14.23 10.88 13.91
CA LYS A 145 -13.68 10.15 15.08
C LYS A 145 -12.27 9.59 14.80
N PHE A 146 -12.06 9.03 13.62
CA PHE A 146 -10.76 8.51 13.21
C PHE A 146 -9.70 9.61 13.16
N MET A 147 -10.01 10.74 12.50
CA MET A 147 -9.07 11.86 12.37
C MET A 147 -8.76 12.52 13.72
N ASN A 148 -9.74 12.59 14.62
CA ASN A 148 -9.51 13.09 15.99
C ASN A 148 -8.57 12.18 16.77
N LYS A 149 -8.72 10.85 16.65
CA LYS A 149 -7.78 9.89 17.26
C LYS A 149 -6.38 9.99 16.64
N MET A 150 -6.29 10.10 15.32
CA MET A 150 -5.01 10.27 14.59
C MET A 150 -4.22 11.48 15.11
N LYS A 151 -4.89 12.62 15.32
CA LYS A 151 -4.27 13.86 15.82
C LYS A 151 -3.85 13.81 17.29
N SER A 152 -4.21 12.75 18.02
CA SER A 152 -3.88 12.59 19.43
C SER A 152 -2.59 11.77 19.68
N PHE A 153 -2.03 11.20 18.61
CA PHE A 153 -0.69 10.60 18.59
C PHE A 153 0.33 11.68 18.21
#